data_AF-A0AA46T8J7-F1
#
_entry.id   AF-A0AA46T8J7-F1
#
_cell.length_a   1.000
_cell.length_b   1.000
_cell.length_c   1.000
_cell.angle_alpha   90.00
_cell.angle_beta   90.00
_cell.angle_gamma   90.00
#
_symmetry.space_group_name_H-M   'P 1'
#
loop_
_entity.id
_entity.type
_entity.pdbx_description
1 polymer ?
#
loop_
_entity_poly.entity_id
_entity_poly.type
_entity_poly.pdbx_seq_one_letter_code
_entity_poly.pdbx_strand_id
1 'polypeptide(L)'
;MRRSNLLWVVLFLVCMGVGFLHGYLPQGISRDYVLRPTKVRVLITDESLFPKSIQEELENDLRIKFEVTVTRDWNSIQAKVIASPAQDILLLPSYWANTLKQQNLLHISAENSLSQRIAPDFLAPVISNRSLYFYPLYWMKTGFKTASNGTFEEFLKDKKATTLFLLNDEDLLLSHFQIWQDKGLLTLVQQKKILTLPLDRLVTNEQREGASELPLNESNSNLTIQDDLSALLVWGAAIPEASDKKELSIEILTALTANSIQEQSLMKTPFNSTLQELTTPSLPPQRRATHIRELKLKGTILINTKNLEATKKLRDDFNLIL
;
A
#
# COMPACT_ATOMS: atom_id res chain seq x y z
N MET A 1 -12.03 50.14 52.67
CA MET A 1 -11.34 50.01 51.35
C MET A 1 -11.03 48.56 50.97
N ARG A 2 -12.04 47.66 50.82
CA ARG A 2 -11.78 46.25 50.39
C ARG A 2 -12.78 45.66 49.37
N ARG A 3 -13.88 46.35 49.03
CA ARG A 3 -14.89 45.84 48.07
C ARG A 3 -14.59 46.19 46.60
N SER A 4 -13.77 47.19 46.33
CA SER A 4 -13.44 47.64 44.96
C SER A 4 -12.58 46.61 44.21
N ASN A 5 -11.56 46.04 44.87
CA ASN A 5 -10.61 45.14 44.21
C ASN A 5 -11.22 43.80 43.78
N LEU A 6 -12.21 43.28 44.52
CA LEU A 6 -12.87 42.03 44.16
C LEU A 6 -13.70 42.18 42.88
N LEU A 7 -14.34 43.34 42.70
CA LEU A 7 -15.16 43.63 41.52
C LEU A 7 -14.30 43.72 40.25
N TRP A 8 -13.12 44.31 40.37
CA TRP A 8 -12.15 44.38 39.27
C TRP A 8 -11.56 43.02 38.90
N VAL A 9 -11.29 42.15 39.88
CA VAL A 9 -10.80 40.79 39.61
C VAL A 9 -11.87 39.94 38.92
N VAL A 10 -13.14 40.04 39.34
CA VAL A 10 -14.25 39.32 38.70
C VAL A 10 -14.49 39.86 37.29
N LEU A 11 -14.45 41.18 37.08
CA LEU A 11 -14.54 41.79 35.76
C LEU A 11 -13.41 41.30 34.83
N PHE A 12 -12.19 41.23 35.35
CA PHE A 12 -11.03 40.74 34.58
C PHE A 12 -11.18 39.26 34.21
N LEU A 13 -11.68 38.42 35.12
CA LEU A 13 -11.97 37.00 34.85
C LEU A 13 -13.11 36.81 33.83
N VAL A 14 -14.14 37.65 33.86
CA VAL A 14 -15.23 37.61 32.87
C VAL A 14 -14.73 38.08 31.50
N CYS A 15 -13.96 39.17 31.44
CA CYS A 15 -13.41 39.68 30.18
C CYS A 15 -12.39 38.72 29.56
N MET A 16 -11.48 38.14 30.36
CA MET A 16 -10.52 37.12 29.89
C MET A 16 -11.22 35.80 29.57
N GLY A 17 -12.18 35.34 30.38
CA GLY A 17 -12.89 34.08 30.17
C GLY A 17 -13.81 34.11 28.95
N VAL A 18 -14.55 35.19 28.73
CA VAL A 18 -15.41 35.37 27.55
C VAL A 18 -14.56 35.62 26.30
N GLY A 19 -13.44 36.36 26.43
CA GLY A 19 -12.48 36.58 25.35
C GLY A 19 -11.71 35.33 24.93
N PHE A 20 -11.36 34.43 25.86
CA PHE A 20 -10.72 33.15 25.56
C PHE A 20 -11.67 32.16 24.89
N LEU A 21 -12.95 32.17 25.26
CA LEU A 21 -13.99 31.35 24.62
C LEU A 21 -14.40 31.83 23.22
N HIS A 22 -14.23 33.12 22.90
CA HIS A 22 -14.54 33.68 21.58
C HIS A 22 -13.33 33.88 20.66
N GLY A 23 -12.11 33.93 21.21
CA GLY A 23 -10.90 34.30 20.46
C GLY A 23 -10.08 33.15 19.88
N TYR A 24 -10.39 31.89 20.19
CA TYR A 24 -9.57 30.74 19.79
C TYR A 24 -10.27 29.73 18.85
N LEU A 25 -11.42 30.10 18.29
CA LEU A 25 -12.00 29.36 17.19
C LEU A 25 -11.85 30.21 15.93
N PRO A 26 -10.97 29.83 14.98
CA PRO A 26 -10.92 30.52 13.69
C PRO A 26 -12.33 30.52 13.10
N GLN A 27 -12.76 31.70 12.66
CA GLN A 27 -14.07 31.94 12.06
C GLN A 27 -14.31 30.89 10.97
N GLY A 28 -15.22 29.94 11.21
CA GLY A 28 -15.66 28.97 10.20
C GLY A 28 -15.88 27.53 10.67
N ILE A 29 -15.34 27.08 11.81
CA ILE A 29 -15.62 25.71 12.30
C ILE A 29 -16.95 25.74 13.07
N SER A 30 -18.05 25.55 12.36
CA SER A 30 -19.38 25.40 12.96
C SER A 30 -19.36 24.23 13.97
N ARG A 31 -20.07 24.38 15.09
CA ARG A 31 -20.24 23.32 16.11
C ARG A 31 -20.74 22.01 15.52
N ASP A 32 -21.40 22.04 14.36
CA ASP A 32 -21.86 20.84 13.63
C ASP A 32 -20.71 19.96 13.13
N TYR A 33 -19.55 20.55 12.81
CA TYR A 33 -18.36 19.81 12.35
C TYR A 33 -17.77 18.91 13.45
N VAL A 34 -17.99 19.26 14.72
CA VAL A 34 -17.58 18.43 15.87
C VAL A 34 -18.61 17.33 16.17
N LEU A 35 -19.87 17.52 15.77
CA LEU A 35 -20.98 16.61 16.07
C LEU A 35 -21.20 15.55 14.99
N ARG A 36 -20.77 15.78 13.74
CA ARG A 36 -20.91 14.83 12.63
C ARG A 36 -19.64 14.78 11.77
N PRO A 37 -18.68 13.90 12.09
CA PRO A 37 -17.46 13.78 11.30
C PRO A 37 -17.79 13.34 9.87
N THR A 38 -17.08 13.93 8.90
CA THR A 38 -17.21 13.57 7.48
C THR A 38 -16.79 12.12 7.27
N LYS A 39 -17.67 11.32 6.64
CA LYS A 39 -17.37 9.92 6.30
C LYS A 39 -16.54 9.82 5.02
N VAL A 40 -15.44 9.08 5.07
CA VAL A 40 -14.53 8.84 3.96
C VAL A 40 -14.44 7.34 3.70
N ARG A 41 -14.80 6.90 2.50
CA ARG A 41 -14.83 5.49 2.12
C ARG A 41 -13.52 5.10 1.48
N VAL A 42 -12.85 4.14 2.08
CA VAL A 42 -11.52 3.70 1.66
C VAL A 42 -11.62 2.24 1.26
N LEU A 43 -11.22 1.91 0.03
CA LEU A 43 -11.06 0.54 -0.41
C LEU A 43 -9.58 0.17 -0.31
N ILE A 44 -9.28 -0.94 0.35
CA ILE A 44 -7.92 -1.47 0.47
C ILE A 44 -7.86 -2.93 -0.01
N THR A 45 -6.73 -3.31 -0.61
CA THR A 45 -6.51 -4.69 -1.09
C THR A 45 -5.88 -5.59 -0.04
N ASP A 46 -5.30 -4.98 0.99
CA ASP A 46 -4.61 -5.65 2.07
C ASP A 46 -4.69 -4.80 3.34
N GLU A 47 -4.99 -5.40 4.49
CA GLU A 47 -5.12 -4.69 5.76
C GLU A 47 -3.80 -4.03 6.21
N SER A 48 -2.67 -4.59 5.78
CA SER A 48 -1.34 -4.06 6.10
C SER A 48 -1.06 -2.69 5.47
N LEU A 49 -1.79 -2.28 4.43
CA LEU A 49 -1.63 -0.98 3.78
C LEU A 49 -2.20 0.17 4.62
N PHE A 50 -3.21 -0.11 5.46
CA PHE A 50 -3.90 0.91 6.23
C PHE A 50 -4.41 0.35 7.56
N PRO A 51 -3.52 0.06 8.51
CA PRO A 51 -3.88 -0.58 9.78
C PRO A 51 -4.71 0.36 10.68
N LYS A 52 -5.56 -0.21 11.53
CA LYS A 52 -6.48 0.54 12.42
C LYS A 52 -5.82 1.63 13.26
N SER A 53 -4.59 1.41 13.74
CA SER A 53 -3.89 2.42 14.54
C SER A 53 -3.63 3.72 13.75
N ILE A 54 -3.31 3.61 12.46
CA ILE A 54 -3.12 4.77 11.59
C ILE A 54 -4.47 5.39 11.20
N GLN A 55 -5.50 4.57 11.03
CA GLN A 55 -6.86 5.06 10.81
C GLN A 55 -7.31 5.95 11.97
N GLU A 56 -7.18 5.47 13.21
CA GLU A 56 -7.58 6.19 14.42
C GLU A 56 -6.80 7.50 14.60
N GLU A 57 -5.49 7.50 14.33
CA GLU A 57 -4.65 8.70 14.36
C GLU A 57 -5.16 9.76 13.37
N LEU A 58 -5.35 9.39 12.10
CA LEU A 58 -5.83 10.29 11.06
C LEU A 58 -7.29 10.74 11.27
N GLU A 59 -8.16 9.88 11.81
CA GLU A 59 -9.53 10.25 12.16
C GLU A 59 -9.57 11.35 13.23
N ASN A 60 -8.68 11.26 14.22
CA ASN A 60 -8.58 12.26 15.28
C ASN A 60 -8.01 13.57 14.76
N ASP A 61 -6.94 13.50 13.96
CA ASP A 61 -6.24 14.68 13.43
C ASP A 61 -7.10 15.45 12.43
N LEU A 62 -7.76 14.74 11.51
CA LEU A 62 -8.54 15.35 10.43
C LEU A 62 -10.03 15.48 10.76
N ARG A 63 -10.47 14.96 11.92
CA ARG A 63 -11.88 14.96 12.37
C ARG A 63 -12.84 14.30 11.36
N ILE A 64 -12.41 13.16 10.81
CA ILE A 64 -13.16 12.35 9.85
C ILE A 64 -13.49 10.98 10.44
N LYS A 65 -14.29 10.20 9.71
CA LYS A 65 -14.49 8.77 10.00
C LYS A 65 -14.27 7.94 8.74
N PHE A 66 -13.42 6.94 8.83
CA PHE A 66 -13.16 6.01 7.73
C PHE A 66 -14.20 4.90 7.72
N GLU A 67 -14.68 4.59 6.51
CA GLU A 67 -15.42 3.37 6.20
C GLU A 67 -14.54 2.52 5.30
N VAL A 68 -13.82 1.57 5.90
CA VAL A 68 -12.82 0.77 5.19
C VAL A 68 -13.44 -0.51 4.67
N THR A 69 -13.35 -0.74 3.35
CA THR A 69 -13.66 -2.02 2.71
C THR A 69 -12.37 -2.73 2.31
N VAL A 70 -12.20 -3.99 2.73
CA VAL A 70 -11.09 -4.84 2.28
C VAL A 70 -11.60 -5.80 1.21
N THR A 71 -11.01 -5.79 0.02
CA THR A 71 -11.32 -6.78 -1.03
C THR A 71 -10.18 -6.91 -2.04
N ARG A 72 -9.99 -8.12 -2.57
CA ARG A 72 -9.12 -8.41 -3.72
C ARG A 72 -9.89 -8.87 -4.96
N ASP A 73 -11.22 -8.96 -4.87
CA ASP A 73 -12.05 -9.31 -6.02
C ASP A 73 -12.16 -8.12 -6.97
N TRP A 74 -11.61 -8.30 -8.18
CA TRP A 74 -11.57 -7.26 -9.20
C TRP A 74 -12.96 -6.70 -9.55
N ASN A 75 -13.96 -7.57 -9.67
CA ASN A 75 -15.31 -7.16 -10.04
C ASN A 75 -15.93 -6.26 -8.95
N SER A 76 -15.75 -6.64 -7.68
CA SER A 76 -16.16 -5.84 -6.53
C SER A 76 -15.44 -4.49 -6.47
N ILE A 77 -14.16 -4.44 -6.82
CA ILE A 77 -13.39 -3.18 -6.88
C ILE A 77 -13.95 -2.28 -7.96
N GLN A 78 -14.09 -2.79 -9.18
CA GLN A 78 -14.61 -2.01 -10.30
C GLN A 78 -16.02 -1.47 -9.99
N ALA A 79 -16.90 -2.31 -9.42
CA ALA A 79 -18.25 -1.90 -9.01
C ALA A 79 -18.22 -0.78 -7.95
N LYS A 80 -17.35 -0.86 -6.95
CA LYS A 80 -17.22 0.15 -5.89
C LYS A 80 -16.61 1.47 -6.36
N VAL A 81 -15.78 1.42 -7.40
CA VAL A 81 -15.20 2.62 -8.04
C VAL A 81 -16.25 3.41 -8.82
N ILE A 82 -17.19 2.73 -9.48
CA ILE A 82 -18.26 3.37 -10.28
C ILE A 82 -19.57 3.59 -9.52
N ALA A 83 -19.71 3.03 -8.32
CA ALA A 83 -20.94 3.09 -7.52
C ALA A 83 -21.34 4.54 -7.20
N SER A 84 -22.62 4.74 -6.90
CA SER A 84 -23.10 5.97 -6.25
C SER A 84 -23.70 5.62 -4.89
N PRO A 85 -23.09 6.03 -3.77
CA PRO A 85 -21.91 6.89 -3.71
C PRO A 85 -20.60 6.07 -3.86
N ALA A 86 -19.60 6.57 -4.59
CA ALA A 86 -18.35 5.86 -4.95
C ALA A 86 -17.34 5.76 -3.79
N GLN A 87 -16.28 4.94 -3.91
CA GLN A 87 -15.15 5.04 -2.97
C GLN A 87 -14.45 6.40 -3.08
N ASP A 88 -13.87 6.88 -1.99
CA ASP A 88 -13.16 8.16 -1.93
C ASP A 88 -11.64 7.95 -2.15
N ILE A 89 -11.07 6.90 -1.55
CA ILE A 89 -9.66 6.54 -1.69
C ILE A 89 -9.55 5.04 -2.02
N LEU A 90 -8.68 4.69 -2.95
CA LEU A 90 -8.28 3.31 -3.24
C LEU A 90 -6.82 3.11 -2.82
N LEU A 91 -6.52 2.12 -2.00
CA LEU A 91 -5.15 1.68 -1.70
C LEU A 91 -4.94 0.30 -2.31
N LEU A 92 -4.27 0.25 -3.46
CA LEU A 92 -4.20 -0.93 -4.33
C LEU A 92 -2.87 -1.02 -5.09
N PRO A 93 -2.56 -2.19 -5.70
CA PRO A 93 -1.39 -2.34 -6.56
C PRO A 93 -1.42 -1.40 -7.77
N SER A 94 -0.27 -0.90 -8.18
CA SER A 94 -0.12 0.02 -9.32
C SER A 94 -0.72 -0.50 -10.63
N TYR A 95 -0.61 -1.80 -10.91
CA TYR A 95 -1.12 -2.40 -12.13
C TYR A 95 -2.67 -2.45 -12.17
N TRP A 96 -3.33 -2.49 -11.01
CA TRP A 96 -4.79 -2.29 -10.92
C TRP A 96 -5.15 -0.83 -11.17
N ALA A 97 -4.39 0.12 -10.61
CA ALA A 97 -4.57 1.54 -10.90
C ALA A 97 -4.43 1.85 -12.40
N ASN A 98 -3.42 1.28 -13.05
CA ASN A 98 -3.20 1.43 -14.49
C ASN A 98 -4.40 0.94 -15.30
N THR A 99 -5.00 -0.19 -14.89
CA THR A 99 -6.18 -0.76 -15.55
C THR A 99 -7.41 0.13 -15.35
N LEU A 100 -7.65 0.62 -14.13
CA LEU A 100 -8.74 1.57 -13.84
C LEU A 100 -8.56 2.90 -14.59
N LYS A 101 -7.31 3.38 -14.71
CA LYS A 101 -6.97 4.58 -15.49
C LYS A 101 -7.27 4.40 -16.98
N GLN A 102 -6.97 3.24 -17.57
CA GLN A 102 -7.31 2.95 -18.97
C GLN A 102 -8.83 2.97 -19.21
N GLN A 103 -9.61 2.70 -18.18
CA GLN A 103 -11.07 2.78 -18.19
C GLN A 103 -11.61 4.18 -17.84
N ASN A 104 -10.74 5.18 -17.65
CA ASN A 104 -11.09 6.54 -17.22
C ASN A 104 -11.84 6.61 -15.89
N LEU A 105 -11.56 5.68 -14.98
CA LEU A 105 -12.25 5.61 -13.68
C LEU A 105 -11.52 6.32 -12.54
N LEU A 106 -10.32 6.84 -12.80
CA LEU A 106 -9.48 7.49 -11.79
C LEU A 106 -9.37 8.99 -12.06
N HIS A 107 -9.39 9.75 -10.98
CA HIS A 107 -9.12 11.16 -11.00
C HIS A 107 -7.66 11.44 -11.34
N ILE A 108 -7.48 12.38 -12.25
CA ILE A 108 -6.18 12.87 -12.66
C ILE A 108 -5.98 14.25 -12.04
N SER A 109 -5.09 14.34 -11.06
CA SER A 109 -4.71 15.61 -10.47
C SER A 109 -3.55 16.24 -11.22
N ALA A 110 -3.45 17.57 -11.13
CA ALA A 110 -2.18 18.25 -11.37
C ALA A 110 -1.15 17.86 -10.30
N GLU A 111 0.10 18.23 -10.55
CA GLU A 111 1.18 18.13 -9.56
C GLU A 111 0.79 18.85 -8.26
N ASN A 112 1.03 18.18 -7.13
CA ASN A 112 0.64 18.66 -5.81
C ASN A 112 1.71 18.32 -4.75
N SER A 113 1.52 18.78 -3.52
CA SER A 113 2.43 18.54 -2.40
C SER A 113 2.75 17.06 -2.18
N LEU A 114 1.79 16.16 -2.39
CA LEU A 114 1.98 14.72 -2.26
C LEU A 114 2.96 14.18 -3.30
N SER A 115 2.81 14.60 -4.55
CA SER A 115 3.69 14.16 -5.64
C SER A 115 5.16 14.57 -5.48
N GLN A 116 5.41 15.71 -4.84
CA GLN A 116 6.76 16.22 -4.56
C GLN A 116 7.48 15.39 -3.50
N ARG A 117 6.75 14.61 -2.69
CA ARG A 117 7.33 13.76 -1.63
C ARG A 117 7.76 12.38 -2.13
N ILE A 118 7.27 11.98 -3.30
CA ILE A 118 7.53 10.67 -3.89
C ILE A 118 8.87 10.72 -4.64
N ALA A 119 9.72 9.72 -4.43
CA ALA A 119 10.99 9.65 -5.11
C ALA A 119 10.81 9.53 -6.64
N PRO A 120 11.62 10.23 -7.44
CA PRO A 120 11.47 10.25 -8.90
C PRO A 120 11.49 8.87 -9.58
N ASP A 121 12.15 7.88 -8.97
CA ASP A 121 12.23 6.51 -9.50
C ASP A 121 10.87 5.81 -9.60
N PHE A 122 9.87 6.26 -8.82
CA PHE A 122 8.52 5.72 -8.81
C PHE A 122 7.52 6.56 -9.61
N LEU A 123 7.96 7.71 -10.13
CA LEU A 123 7.15 8.56 -11.00
C LEU A 123 7.45 8.19 -12.45
N ALA A 124 6.42 7.98 -13.27
CA ALA A 124 6.58 7.64 -14.68
C ALA A 124 7.44 8.70 -15.41
N PRO A 125 8.26 8.32 -16.41
CA PRO A 125 9.15 9.23 -17.11
C PRO A 125 8.37 10.40 -17.73
N VAL A 126 8.84 11.59 -17.40
CA VAL A 126 8.23 12.89 -17.66
C VAL A 126 8.18 13.17 -19.16
N ILE A 127 6.97 13.16 -19.74
CA ILE A 127 6.66 13.90 -20.96
C ILE A 127 5.62 14.94 -20.55
N SER A 128 6.05 16.21 -20.56
CA SER A 128 5.26 17.45 -20.45
C SER A 128 3.79 17.32 -19.99
N ASN A 129 3.49 17.85 -18.80
CA ASN A 129 2.21 17.83 -18.06
C ASN A 129 2.06 16.61 -17.14
N ARG A 130 2.55 16.75 -15.89
CA ARG A 130 2.45 15.75 -14.82
C ARG A 130 1.00 15.60 -14.35
N SER A 131 0.23 14.85 -15.12
CA SER A 131 -1.07 14.32 -14.75
C SER A 131 -0.87 13.07 -13.89
N LEU A 132 -1.22 13.14 -12.61
CA LEU A 132 -1.05 12.04 -11.66
C LEU A 132 -2.40 11.39 -11.38
N TYR A 133 -2.50 10.09 -11.64
CA TYR A 133 -3.66 9.25 -11.32
C TYR A 133 -3.38 8.26 -10.20
N PHE A 134 -2.10 8.09 -9.84
CA PHE A 134 -1.64 7.13 -8.85
C PHE A 134 -0.47 7.71 -8.07
N TYR A 135 -0.52 7.54 -6.75
CA TYR A 135 0.50 7.98 -5.81
C TYR A 135 1.17 6.75 -5.22
N PRO A 136 2.29 6.28 -5.76
CA PRO A 136 3.02 5.14 -5.19
C PRO A 136 3.51 5.51 -3.79
N LEU A 137 3.13 4.71 -2.80
CA LEU A 137 3.49 4.91 -1.38
C LEU A 137 4.45 3.83 -0.89
N TYR A 138 4.27 2.62 -1.41
CA TYR A 138 4.95 1.42 -0.94
C TYR A 138 5.46 0.59 -2.11
N TRP A 139 6.59 -0.07 -1.91
CA TRP A 139 7.09 -1.07 -2.84
C TRP A 139 7.68 -2.26 -2.11
N MET A 140 7.75 -3.42 -2.77
CA MET A 140 8.52 -4.56 -2.30
C MET A 140 9.11 -5.31 -3.47
N LYS A 141 10.28 -5.91 -3.26
CA LYS A 141 10.80 -6.96 -4.14
C LYS A 141 10.58 -8.31 -3.47
N THR A 142 9.94 -9.26 -4.14
CA THR A 142 9.76 -10.62 -3.65
C THR A 142 10.93 -11.52 -4.06
N GLY A 143 11.11 -12.63 -3.36
CA GLY A 143 12.04 -13.70 -3.69
C GLY A 143 11.64 -14.99 -2.99
N PHE A 144 12.27 -16.12 -3.34
CA PHE A 144 11.93 -17.43 -2.78
C PHE A 144 12.88 -17.79 -1.64
N LYS A 145 12.33 -17.96 -0.43
CA LYS A 145 13.06 -18.47 0.74
C LYS A 145 12.73 -19.94 0.95
N THR A 146 13.75 -20.77 1.12
CA THR A 146 13.61 -22.20 1.40
C THR A 146 13.98 -22.50 2.85
N ALA A 147 13.40 -23.56 3.43
CA ALA A 147 13.68 -23.95 4.83
C ALA A 147 15.13 -24.39 5.07
N SER A 148 15.84 -24.87 4.04
CA SER A 148 17.21 -25.43 4.14
C SER A 148 18.31 -24.44 3.74
N ASN A 149 18.00 -23.15 3.53
CA ASN A 149 18.91 -22.15 2.94
C ASN A 149 19.47 -22.56 1.55
N GLY A 150 18.82 -23.54 0.90
CA GLY A 150 19.14 -23.99 -0.45
C GLY A 150 18.43 -23.18 -1.53
N THR A 151 18.76 -23.48 -2.77
CA THR A 151 18.25 -22.77 -3.95
C THR A 151 16.78 -23.16 -4.23
N PHE A 152 16.03 -22.33 -4.95
CA PHE A 152 14.66 -22.69 -5.35
C PHE A 152 14.63 -23.96 -6.21
N GLU A 153 15.58 -24.13 -7.12
CA GLU A 153 15.68 -25.35 -7.94
C GLU A 153 16.01 -26.60 -7.11
N GLU A 154 16.85 -26.47 -6.07
CA GLU A 154 17.13 -27.55 -5.14
C GLU A 154 15.87 -27.96 -4.38
N PHE A 155 15.09 -26.99 -3.91
CA PHE A 155 13.78 -27.26 -3.32
C PHE A 155 12.85 -28.00 -4.29
N LEU A 156 12.80 -27.59 -5.57
CA LEU A 156 11.98 -28.26 -6.57
C LEU A 156 12.39 -29.73 -6.77
N LYS A 157 13.68 -30.04 -6.71
CA LYS A 157 14.23 -31.40 -6.85
C LYS A 157 14.11 -32.25 -5.58
N ASP A 158 14.00 -31.63 -4.40
CA ASP A 158 13.82 -32.35 -3.13
C ASP A 158 12.42 -32.94 -2.99
N LYS A 159 12.32 -34.28 -2.97
CA LYS A 159 11.04 -34.99 -2.80
C LYS A 159 10.46 -34.89 -1.38
N LYS A 160 11.27 -34.54 -0.37
CA LYS A 160 10.82 -34.39 1.01
C LYS A 160 10.15 -33.04 1.26
N ALA A 161 10.62 -31.99 0.59
CA ALA A 161 10.00 -30.68 0.63
C ALA A 161 8.77 -30.64 -0.29
N THR A 162 7.57 -30.61 0.29
CA THR A 162 6.33 -30.85 -0.46
C THR A 162 5.53 -29.59 -0.77
N THR A 163 5.70 -28.49 -0.04
CA THR A 163 4.78 -27.35 -0.11
C THR A 163 5.47 -26.08 -0.61
N LEU A 164 4.81 -25.41 -1.54
CA LEU A 164 5.20 -24.11 -2.10
C LEU A 164 4.13 -23.07 -1.73
N PHE A 165 4.53 -22.04 -1.00
CA PHE A 165 3.67 -20.93 -0.61
C PHE A 165 3.90 -19.72 -1.52
N LEU A 166 2.83 -19.22 -2.14
CA LEU A 166 2.89 -18.12 -3.10
C LEU A 166 2.02 -16.95 -2.64
N LEU A 167 2.38 -15.74 -3.07
CA LEU A 167 1.54 -14.56 -2.84
C LEU A 167 0.21 -14.71 -3.61
N ASN A 168 -0.90 -14.45 -2.92
CA ASN A 168 -2.23 -14.52 -3.51
C ASN A 168 -2.50 -13.30 -4.41
N ASP A 169 -1.95 -13.36 -5.62
CA ASP A 169 -2.05 -12.35 -6.67
C ASP A 169 -2.10 -13.07 -8.03
N GLU A 170 -3.25 -13.06 -8.72
CA GLU A 170 -3.45 -13.92 -9.90
C GLU A 170 -2.54 -13.56 -11.07
N ASP A 171 -2.24 -12.28 -11.24
CA ASP A 171 -1.39 -11.78 -12.32
C ASP A 171 0.08 -12.16 -12.10
N LEU A 172 0.53 -12.10 -10.85
CA LEU A 172 1.85 -12.57 -10.45
C LEU A 172 1.97 -14.09 -10.60
N LEU A 173 0.98 -14.83 -10.10
CA LEU A 173 0.92 -16.29 -10.22
C LEU A 173 0.98 -16.72 -11.68
N LEU A 174 0.19 -16.10 -12.55
CA LEU A 174 0.22 -16.41 -13.98
C LEU A 174 1.62 -16.19 -14.57
N SER A 175 2.26 -15.07 -14.23
CA SER A 175 3.61 -14.74 -14.70
C SER A 175 4.64 -15.78 -14.23
N HIS A 176 4.58 -16.19 -12.96
CA HIS A 176 5.44 -17.25 -12.41
C HIS A 176 5.29 -18.56 -13.20
N PHE A 177 4.06 -19.01 -13.42
CA PHE A 177 3.79 -20.27 -14.11
C PHE A 177 4.24 -20.28 -15.57
N GLN A 178 4.06 -19.16 -16.28
CA GLN A 178 4.57 -18.99 -17.64
C GLN A 178 6.10 -19.08 -17.66
N ILE A 179 6.78 -18.39 -16.74
CA ILE A 179 8.25 -18.44 -16.65
C ILE A 179 8.73 -19.85 -16.28
N TRP A 180 8.06 -20.55 -15.37
CA TRP A 180 8.39 -21.94 -15.05
C TRP A 180 8.17 -22.89 -16.23
N GLN A 181 7.17 -22.65 -17.06
CA GLN A 181 6.96 -23.39 -18.29
C GLN A 181 8.10 -23.16 -19.28
N ASP A 182 8.44 -21.89 -19.53
CA ASP A 182 9.51 -21.51 -20.47
C ASP A 182 10.88 -22.06 -20.06
N LYS A 183 11.12 -22.18 -18.75
CA LYS A 183 12.35 -22.75 -18.19
C LYS A 183 12.34 -24.27 -18.04
N GLY A 184 11.23 -24.94 -18.38
CA GLY A 184 11.09 -26.39 -18.21
C GLY A 184 11.02 -26.85 -16.75
N LEU A 185 10.68 -25.95 -15.82
CA LEU A 185 10.56 -26.23 -14.38
C LEU A 185 9.12 -26.58 -13.95
N LEU A 186 8.12 -26.31 -14.79
CA LEU A 186 6.70 -26.45 -14.46
C LEU A 186 6.33 -27.83 -13.92
N THR A 187 6.87 -28.91 -14.50
CA THR A 187 6.59 -30.28 -14.05
C THR A 187 7.10 -30.56 -12.64
N LEU A 188 8.20 -29.93 -12.22
CA LEU A 188 8.70 -30.03 -10.84
C LEU A 188 7.85 -29.21 -9.89
N VAL A 189 7.39 -28.02 -10.32
CA VAL A 189 6.50 -27.17 -9.54
C VAL A 189 5.16 -27.87 -9.29
N GLN A 190 4.58 -28.50 -10.32
CA GLN A 190 3.31 -29.21 -10.22
C GLN A 190 3.37 -30.48 -9.33
N GLN A 191 4.57 -30.98 -9.01
CA GLN A 191 4.74 -32.03 -8.01
C GLN A 191 4.61 -31.51 -6.56
N LYS A 192 4.70 -30.19 -6.37
CA LYS A 192 4.54 -29.55 -5.06
C LYS A 192 3.07 -29.24 -4.81
N LYS A 193 2.68 -29.27 -3.54
CA LYS A 193 1.42 -28.70 -3.07
C LYS A 193 1.54 -27.18 -3.06
N ILE A 194 0.76 -26.52 -3.91
CA ILE A 194 0.77 -25.06 -4.05
C ILE A 194 -0.30 -24.47 -3.14
N LEU A 195 0.07 -23.51 -2.30
CA LEU A 195 -0.83 -22.79 -1.41
C LEU A 195 -0.64 -21.28 -1.59
N THR A 196 -1.69 -20.57 -1.98
CA THR A 196 -1.67 -19.11 -2.15
C THR A 196 -2.15 -18.43 -0.87
N LEU A 197 -1.46 -17.37 -0.46
CA LEU A 197 -1.76 -16.69 0.81
C LEU A 197 -1.66 -15.16 0.70
N PRO A 198 -2.47 -14.44 1.49
CA PRO A 198 -2.28 -13.01 1.72
C PRO A 198 -0.90 -12.69 2.30
N LEU A 199 -0.44 -11.46 2.08
CA LEU A 199 0.92 -11.01 2.42
C LEU A 199 1.21 -11.08 3.93
N ASP A 200 0.27 -10.61 4.75
CA ASP A 200 0.34 -10.66 6.22
C ASP A 200 0.52 -12.11 6.73
N ARG A 201 -0.18 -13.06 6.10
CA ARG A 201 -0.12 -14.49 6.43
C ARG A 201 1.14 -15.17 5.94
N LEU A 202 1.79 -14.66 4.89
CA LEU A 202 3.08 -15.16 4.42
C LEU A 202 4.21 -14.75 5.36
N VAL A 203 4.23 -13.48 5.77
CA VAL A 203 5.32 -12.94 6.61
C VAL A 203 5.29 -13.50 8.03
N THR A 204 4.11 -13.71 8.61
CA THR A 204 3.96 -14.20 10.00
C THR A 204 4.24 -15.71 10.17
N ASN A 205 4.50 -16.44 9.10
CA ASN A 205 4.56 -17.92 9.09
C ASN A 205 5.95 -18.46 8.73
N GLU A 206 7.01 -17.89 9.30
CA GLU A 206 8.40 -18.24 8.98
C GLU A 206 8.80 -19.70 9.31
N GLN A 207 7.99 -20.45 10.07
CA GLN A 207 8.29 -21.82 10.53
C GLN A 207 7.78 -22.94 9.62
N ARG A 208 7.37 -22.65 8.38
CA ARG A 208 6.78 -23.68 7.51
C ARG A 208 7.82 -24.54 6.81
N GLU A 209 7.59 -25.84 6.81
CA GLU A 209 8.31 -26.79 5.96
C GLU A 209 7.96 -26.50 4.49
N GLY A 210 8.92 -25.96 3.71
CA GLY A 210 8.73 -25.71 2.30
C GLY A 210 9.55 -24.54 1.75
N ALA A 211 9.10 -24.02 0.61
CA ALA A 211 9.57 -22.76 0.04
C ALA A 211 8.44 -21.74 0.03
N SER A 212 8.78 -20.48 0.28
CA SER A 212 7.82 -19.38 0.37
C SER A 212 8.29 -18.18 -0.45
N GLU A 213 7.39 -17.59 -1.23
CA GLU A 213 7.58 -16.27 -1.82
C GLU A 213 7.45 -15.20 -0.73
N LEU A 214 8.54 -14.48 -0.45
CA LEU A 214 8.61 -13.50 0.63
C LEU A 214 9.28 -12.19 0.19
N PRO A 215 8.96 -11.07 0.87
CA PRO A 215 9.65 -9.81 0.69
C PRO A 215 11.14 -9.90 1.04
N LEU A 216 12.00 -9.36 0.17
CA LEU A 216 13.45 -9.27 0.38
C LEU A 216 13.77 -8.00 1.19
N ASN A 217 13.52 -8.05 2.49
CA ASN A 217 13.69 -6.89 3.41
C ASN A 217 15.01 -6.90 4.20
N GLU A 218 15.75 -8.00 4.13
CA GLU A 218 17.02 -8.18 4.85
C GLU A 218 18.21 -7.92 3.92
N SER A 219 19.25 -7.29 4.46
CA SER A 219 20.56 -7.18 3.83
C SER A 219 21.25 -8.55 3.86
N ASN A 220 20.77 -9.50 3.06
CA ASN A 220 21.40 -10.80 3.01
C ASN A 220 22.58 -10.73 2.03
N SER A 221 23.81 -10.80 2.54
CA SER A 221 25.03 -10.87 1.73
C SER A 221 25.06 -12.12 0.83
N ASN A 222 24.23 -13.11 1.14
CA ASN A 222 23.95 -14.30 0.33
C ASN A 222 22.73 -14.14 -0.60
N LEU A 223 22.28 -12.92 -0.90
CA LEU A 223 21.50 -12.60 -2.11
C LEU A 223 22.36 -12.78 -3.39
N THR A 224 23.29 -13.73 -3.38
CA THR A 224 23.92 -14.25 -4.58
C THR A 224 22.84 -14.94 -5.40
N ILE A 225 22.25 -14.16 -6.31
CA ILE A 225 22.04 -14.59 -7.69
C ILE A 225 21.34 -15.95 -7.77
N GLN A 226 20.01 -15.97 -7.54
CA GLN A 226 19.19 -17.12 -7.96
C GLN A 226 17.70 -16.87 -8.20
N ASP A 227 17.18 -15.66 -8.01
CA ASP A 227 15.75 -15.42 -8.24
C ASP A 227 15.48 -14.87 -9.63
N ASP A 228 15.53 -15.79 -10.57
CA ASP A 228 15.06 -15.68 -11.94
C ASP A 228 13.50 -15.64 -12.03
N LEU A 229 12.86 -15.30 -10.90
CA LEU A 229 11.43 -15.31 -10.58
C LEU A 229 11.06 -14.24 -9.54
N SER A 230 11.97 -13.33 -9.17
CA SER A 230 11.60 -12.24 -8.24
C SER A 230 10.56 -11.31 -8.88
N ALA A 231 9.66 -10.72 -8.09
CA ALA A 231 8.75 -9.70 -8.59
C ALA A 231 8.97 -8.36 -7.89
N LEU A 232 8.82 -7.25 -8.62
CA LEU A 232 8.77 -5.92 -8.04
C LEU A 232 7.33 -5.44 -8.07
N LEU A 233 6.77 -5.21 -6.89
CA LEU A 233 5.38 -4.85 -6.69
C LEU A 233 5.31 -3.48 -6.01
N VAL A 234 4.41 -2.64 -6.49
CA VAL A 234 4.23 -1.27 -6.00
C VAL A 234 2.76 -1.07 -5.63
N TRP A 235 2.53 -0.57 -4.41
CA TRP A 235 1.22 -0.16 -3.90
C TRP A 235 1.20 1.33 -3.67
N GLY A 236 -0.01 1.88 -3.71
CA GLY A 236 -0.19 3.30 -3.56
C GLY A 236 -1.65 3.66 -3.53
N ALA A 237 -1.89 4.96 -3.63
CA ALA A 237 -3.22 5.51 -3.61
C ALA A 237 -3.69 5.95 -4.99
N ALA A 238 -4.97 5.73 -5.26
CA ALA A 238 -5.69 6.35 -6.36
C ALA A 238 -7.00 6.93 -5.84
N ILE A 239 -7.47 8.00 -6.49
CA ILE A 239 -8.75 8.63 -6.16
C ILE A 239 -9.71 8.31 -7.30
N PRO A 240 -10.88 7.69 -7.05
CA PRO A 240 -11.89 7.49 -8.08
C PRO A 240 -12.38 8.81 -8.67
N GLU A 241 -12.62 8.85 -9.98
CA GLU A 241 -13.16 10.05 -10.64
C GLU A 241 -14.58 10.37 -10.13
N ALA A 242 -15.34 9.34 -9.76
CA ALA A 242 -16.69 9.47 -9.21
C ALA A 242 -16.73 9.96 -7.74
N SER A 243 -15.59 10.10 -7.04
CA SER A 243 -15.57 10.63 -5.68
C SER A 243 -15.90 12.12 -5.67
N ASP A 244 -16.74 12.52 -4.70
CA ASP A 244 -17.08 13.91 -4.39
C ASP A 244 -16.10 14.55 -3.36
N LYS A 245 -15.10 13.80 -2.88
CA LYS A 245 -14.15 14.24 -1.84
C LYS A 245 -12.69 14.23 -2.30
N LYS A 246 -12.42 14.70 -3.52
CA LYS A 246 -11.08 14.65 -4.14
C LYS A 246 -10.03 15.43 -3.33
N GLU A 247 -10.36 16.64 -2.92
CA GLU A 247 -9.46 17.53 -2.16
C GLU A 247 -9.18 16.96 -0.77
N LEU A 248 -10.22 16.52 -0.05
CA LEU A 248 -10.08 15.86 1.25
C LEU A 248 -9.26 14.57 1.13
N SER A 249 -9.42 13.82 0.03
CA SER A 249 -8.61 12.62 -0.23
C SER A 249 -7.14 12.97 -0.39
N ILE A 250 -6.80 14.05 -1.10
CA ILE A 250 -5.41 14.53 -1.21
C ILE A 250 -4.87 14.96 0.17
N GLU A 251 -5.67 15.62 1.00
CA GLU A 251 -5.29 16.01 2.37
C GLU A 251 -4.98 14.78 3.23
N ILE A 252 -5.86 13.77 3.21
CA ILE A 252 -5.67 12.50 3.93
C ILE A 252 -4.41 11.78 3.46
N LEU A 253 -4.19 11.70 2.15
CA LEU A 253 -3.00 11.06 1.59
C LEU A 253 -1.73 11.84 1.93
N THR A 254 -1.79 13.18 1.97
CA THR A 254 -0.67 14.01 2.41
C THR A 254 -0.34 13.73 3.88
N ALA A 255 -1.35 13.67 4.75
CA ALA A 255 -1.18 13.31 6.15
C ALA A 255 -0.61 11.89 6.31
N LEU A 256 -1.09 10.92 5.53
CA LEU A 256 -0.57 9.55 5.51
C LEU A 256 0.92 9.50 5.18
N THR A 257 1.43 10.42 4.34
CA THR A 257 2.86 10.53 4.02
C THR A 257 3.70 11.33 5.02
N ALA A 258 3.17 11.67 6.19
CA ALA A 258 3.96 12.24 7.28
C ALA A 258 5.03 11.25 7.73
N ASN A 259 6.24 11.74 8.00
CA ASN A 259 7.39 10.89 8.36
C ASN A 259 7.09 10.02 9.59
N SER A 260 6.47 10.58 10.63
CA SER A 260 6.10 9.84 11.85
C SER A 260 5.20 8.63 11.57
N ILE A 261 4.15 8.83 10.76
CA ILE A 261 3.20 7.78 10.37
C ILE A 261 3.91 6.72 9.51
N GLN A 262 4.69 7.16 8.53
CA GLN A 262 5.39 6.26 7.61
C GLN A 262 6.44 5.43 8.33
N GLU A 263 7.22 6.01 9.23
CA GLU A 263 8.17 5.26 10.06
C GLU A 263 7.48 4.19 10.89
N GLN A 264 6.40 4.54 11.59
CA GLN A 264 5.66 3.60 12.40
C GLN A 264 5.07 2.46 11.55
N SER A 265 4.52 2.79 10.38
CA SER A 265 3.91 1.83 9.46
C SER A 265 4.96 0.89 8.85
N LEU A 266 6.07 1.42 8.35
CA LEU A 266 7.12 0.63 7.69
C LEU A 266 7.87 -0.27 8.66
N MET A 267 7.96 0.06 9.95
CA MET A 267 8.58 -0.82 10.95
C MET A 267 7.68 -2.02 11.32
N LYS A 268 6.39 -1.97 11.00
CA LYS A 268 5.40 -3.02 11.32
C LYS A 268 4.94 -3.83 10.11
N THR A 269 5.29 -3.40 8.91
CA THR A 269 4.85 -4.01 7.64
C THR A 269 6.04 -4.53 6.87
N PRO A 270 5.86 -5.42 5.88
CA PRO A 270 6.93 -5.80 4.98
C PRO A 270 7.23 -4.78 3.87
N PHE A 271 6.55 -3.63 3.82
CA PHE A 271 6.69 -2.68 2.70
C PHE A 271 7.90 -1.75 2.83
N ASN A 272 8.57 -1.46 1.72
CA ASN A 272 9.54 -0.38 1.61
C ASN A 272 8.86 0.94 1.20
N SER A 273 9.46 2.07 1.53
CA SER A 273 8.93 3.40 1.20
C SER A 273 9.33 3.84 -0.20
N THR A 274 8.42 4.52 -0.89
CA THR A 274 8.68 5.25 -2.14
C THR A 274 9.03 6.73 -1.88
N LEU A 275 9.02 7.20 -0.63
CA LEU A 275 9.19 8.62 -0.30
C LEU A 275 10.65 9.04 -0.31
N GLN A 276 10.92 10.27 -0.77
CA GLN A 276 12.28 10.79 -0.94
C GLN A 276 12.97 11.21 0.38
N GLU A 277 12.20 11.74 1.34
CA GLU A 277 12.70 12.41 2.56
C GLU A 277 12.65 11.54 3.82
N LEU A 278 12.31 10.26 3.68
CA LEU A 278 12.19 9.35 4.81
C LEU A 278 13.55 8.78 5.24
N THR A 279 14.36 9.62 5.88
CA THR A 279 15.76 9.32 6.23
C THR A 279 16.01 9.23 7.73
N THR A 280 15.09 8.66 8.49
CA THR A 280 15.30 8.54 9.94
C THR A 280 16.29 7.44 10.30
N PRO A 281 17.04 7.58 11.41
CA PRO A 281 18.02 6.59 11.84
C PRO A 281 17.39 5.22 12.16
N SER A 282 16.12 5.20 12.54
CA SER A 282 15.34 4.01 12.85
C SER A 282 15.00 3.18 11.61
N LEU A 283 14.87 3.81 10.44
CA LEU A 283 14.50 3.13 9.20
C LEU A 283 15.76 2.62 8.46
N PRO A 284 15.92 1.30 8.31
CA PRO A 284 17.06 0.72 7.60
C PRO A 284 17.18 1.24 6.16
N PRO A 285 18.42 1.41 5.62
CA PRO A 285 18.63 1.94 4.27
C PRO A 285 17.88 1.16 3.18
N GLN A 286 17.77 -0.16 3.29
CA GLN A 286 17.08 -1.00 2.31
C GLN A 286 15.56 -0.75 2.21
N ARG A 287 14.99 -0.12 3.23
CA ARG A 287 13.57 0.24 3.29
C ARG A 287 13.27 1.58 2.62
N ARG A 288 14.30 2.32 2.20
CA ARG A 288 14.20 3.66 1.62
C ARG A 288 14.04 3.58 0.11
N ALA A 289 13.46 4.62 -0.47
CA ALA A 289 13.20 4.69 -1.90
C ALA A 289 14.48 4.57 -2.75
N THR A 290 15.60 5.14 -2.30
CA THR A 290 16.87 5.14 -3.03
C THR A 290 17.46 3.75 -3.24
N HIS A 291 17.13 2.79 -2.38
CA HIS A 291 17.67 1.44 -2.46
C HIS A 291 17.22 0.69 -3.72
N ILE A 292 16.11 1.10 -4.36
CA ILE A 292 15.66 0.48 -5.61
C ILE A 292 16.72 0.56 -6.72
N ARG A 293 17.58 1.58 -6.71
CA ARG A 293 18.67 1.74 -7.68
C ARG A 293 19.81 0.75 -7.46
N GLU A 294 19.96 0.26 -6.24
CA GLU A 294 20.96 -0.74 -5.85
C GLU A 294 20.46 -2.17 -6.13
N LEU A 295 19.14 -2.34 -6.25
CA LEU A 295 18.54 -3.60 -6.65
C LEU A 295 18.88 -3.90 -8.12
N LYS A 296 19.64 -4.97 -8.35
CA LYS A 296 19.77 -5.54 -9.69
C LYS A 296 18.41 -6.11 -10.10
N LEU A 297 17.67 -5.38 -10.94
CA LEU A 297 16.32 -5.75 -11.41
C LEU A 297 16.33 -6.74 -12.60
N LYS A 298 17.49 -7.28 -12.97
CA LYS A 298 17.58 -8.29 -14.04
C LYS A 298 16.82 -9.55 -13.61
N GLY A 299 15.91 -10.03 -14.47
CA GLY A 299 15.09 -11.22 -14.18
C GLY A 299 13.92 -10.95 -13.23
N THR A 300 13.62 -9.68 -12.92
CA THR A 300 12.48 -9.30 -12.08
C THR A 300 11.20 -9.20 -12.92
N ILE A 301 10.14 -9.86 -12.46
CA ILE A 301 8.78 -9.78 -12.99
C ILE A 301 8.21 -8.40 -12.70
N LEU A 302 7.70 -7.75 -13.74
CA LEU A 302 7.00 -6.47 -13.69
C LEU A 302 5.60 -6.64 -14.26
N ILE A 303 4.59 -6.34 -13.45
CA ILE A 303 3.18 -6.40 -13.87
C ILE A 303 2.74 -4.97 -14.17
N ASN A 304 2.31 -4.72 -15.40
CA ASN A 304 1.94 -3.38 -15.83
C ASN A 304 0.43 -3.13 -15.74
N THR A 305 -0.39 -4.14 -16.06
CA THR A 305 -1.86 -4.07 -16.10
C THR A 305 -2.46 -5.38 -15.62
N LYS A 306 -3.69 -5.34 -15.12
CA LYS A 306 -4.44 -6.54 -14.75
C LYS A 306 -4.86 -7.32 -16.00
N ASN A 307 -4.57 -8.60 -16.01
CA ASN A 307 -5.07 -9.58 -16.96
C ASN A 307 -6.40 -10.14 -16.45
N LEU A 308 -7.50 -9.72 -17.09
CA LEU A 308 -8.86 -10.16 -16.73
C LEU A 308 -9.10 -11.66 -16.91
N GLU A 309 -8.23 -12.34 -17.67
CA GLU A 309 -8.29 -13.78 -17.90
C GLU A 309 -7.33 -14.57 -17.00
N ALA A 310 -6.60 -13.92 -16.07
CA ALA A 310 -5.55 -14.59 -15.30
C ALA A 310 -6.04 -15.84 -14.56
N THR A 311 -7.15 -15.74 -13.83
CA THR A 311 -7.76 -16.88 -13.11
C THR A 311 -8.17 -18.00 -14.06
N LYS A 312 -8.68 -17.66 -15.25
CA LYS A 312 -9.07 -18.64 -16.27
C LYS A 312 -7.85 -19.36 -16.83
N LYS A 313 -6.80 -18.62 -17.21
CA LYS A 313 -5.54 -19.19 -17.74
C LYS A 313 -4.82 -20.05 -16.71
N LEU A 314 -4.78 -19.62 -15.44
CA LEU A 314 -4.25 -20.42 -14.34
C LEU A 314 -4.95 -21.77 -14.21
N ARG A 315 -6.28 -21.79 -14.35
CA ARG A 315 -7.06 -23.02 -14.33
C ARG A 315 -6.85 -23.87 -15.59
N ASP A 316 -7.05 -23.27 -16.76
CA ASP A 316 -7.14 -23.99 -18.03
C ASP A 316 -5.76 -24.48 -18.51
N ASP A 317 -4.72 -23.66 -18.34
CA ASP A 317 -3.36 -23.95 -18.86
C ASP A 317 -2.47 -24.66 -17.82
N PHE A 318 -2.71 -24.40 -16.52
CA PHE A 318 -1.82 -24.85 -15.45
C PHE A 318 -2.49 -25.71 -14.36
N ASN A 319 -3.82 -25.90 -14.43
CA ASN A 319 -4.61 -26.62 -13.43
C ASN A 319 -4.47 -26.06 -12.01
N LEU A 320 -4.21 -24.76 -11.87
CA LEU A 320 -4.20 -24.05 -10.59
C LEU A 320 -5.58 -23.45 -10.33
N ILE A 321 -6.22 -23.90 -9.25
CA ILE A 321 -7.52 -23.40 -8.80
C ILE A 321 -7.28 -22.48 -7.59
N LEU A 322 -7.71 -21.21 -7.73
CA LEU A 322 -7.65 -20.16 -6.71
C LEU A 322 -8.97 -20.04 -5.97
#